data_AF-A0A0F8ZHY8-F1
#
_entry.id   AF-A0A0F8ZHY8-F1
#
_cell.length_a   1.000
_cell.length_b   1.000
_cell.length_c   1.000
_cell.angle_alpha   90.00
_cell.angle_beta   90.00
_cell.angle_gamma   90.00
#
_symmetry.space_group_name_H-M   'P 1'
#
loop_
_entity.id
_entity.type
_entity.pdbx_description
1 polymer ?
#
loop_
_entity_poly.entity_id
_entity_poly.type
_entity_poly.pdbx_seq_one_letter_code
_entity_poly.pdbx_strand_id
1 'polypeptide(L)'
;MRFTPAHSTLEDVRNDVYNYSQGCQDREVDLKDIEFCGLGRVLIKDFGVWPTHHAQQQICSRLRIPYNYLRRCPGEQQTDHLNYWMKREEEKRDTFFIRFHNRHIRAWFTKRYVPLDNTLILDKLIEHYGPGQRCSVKWDDNFMNLFIRERNGV
;
A
#
# COMPACT_ATOMS: atom_id res chain seq x y z
N MET A 1 5.49 7.23 10.19
CA MET A 1 4.88 6.33 11.18
C MET A 1 3.90 7.16 12.01
N ARG A 2 2.62 6.75 12.09
CA ARG A 2 1.60 7.45 12.88
C ARG A 2 1.42 6.69 14.21
N PHE A 3 1.45 7.44 15.31
CA PHE A 3 1.27 6.90 16.65
C PHE A 3 0.07 7.58 17.28
N THR A 4 -0.95 6.82 17.64
CA THR A 4 -2.07 7.34 18.43
C THR A 4 -1.73 7.12 19.91
N PRO A 5 -1.87 8.12 20.80
CA PRO A 5 -1.49 8.00 22.20
C PRO A 5 -2.15 6.81 22.94
N ALA A 6 -1.51 6.37 24.02
CA ALA A 6 -1.79 5.13 24.78
C ALA A 6 -3.17 5.05 25.48
N HIS A 7 -4.08 5.99 25.21
CA HIS A 7 -5.41 6.10 25.82
C HIS A 7 -6.54 6.26 24.80
N SER A 8 -6.38 5.77 23.57
CA SER A 8 -7.40 5.91 22.54
C SER A 8 -8.47 4.83 22.66
N THR A 9 -9.70 5.12 22.23
CA THR A 9 -10.77 4.12 22.09
C THR A 9 -10.75 3.49 20.70
N LEU A 10 -11.47 2.37 20.50
CA LEU A 10 -11.63 1.79 19.16
C LEU A 10 -12.31 2.77 18.21
N GLU A 11 -13.27 3.56 18.69
CA GLU A 11 -13.94 4.60 17.89
C GLU A 11 -12.98 5.70 17.44
N ASP A 12 -12.11 6.19 18.33
CA ASP A 12 -11.09 7.20 17.98
C ASP A 12 -10.16 6.67 16.87
N VAL A 13 -9.66 5.45 17.04
CA VAL A 13 -8.77 4.81 16.05
C VAL A 13 -9.49 4.58 14.72
N ARG A 14 -10.77 4.17 14.76
CA ARG A 14 -11.59 3.98 13.57
C ARG A 14 -11.79 5.27 12.81
N ASN A 15 -12.03 6.38 13.51
CA ASN A 15 -12.17 7.71 12.88
C ASN A 15 -10.85 8.18 12.27
N ASP A 16 -9.72 7.97 12.95
CA ASP A 16 -8.38 8.29 12.41
C ASP A 16 -8.08 7.51 11.12
N VAL A 17 -8.36 6.20 11.12
CA VAL A 17 -8.15 5.32 9.97
C VAL A 17 -9.10 5.68 8.82
N TYR A 18 -10.35 5.99 9.12
CA TYR A 18 -11.33 6.44 8.14
C TYR A 18 -10.93 7.76 7.47
N ASN A 19 -10.43 8.73 8.26
CA ASN A 19 -9.96 10.00 7.71
C ASN A 19 -8.76 9.81 6.77
N TYR A 20 -7.87 8.88 7.09
CA TYR A 20 -6.75 8.55 6.20
C TYR A 20 -7.19 7.77 4.96
N SER A 21 -8.17 6.87 5.08
CA SER A 21 -8.65 6.08 3.94
C SER A 21 -9.28 6.92 2.84
N GLN A 22 -9.71 8.16 3.13
CA GLN A 22 -10.19 9.11 2.12
C GLN A 22 -9.18 9.36 0.99
N GLY A 23 -7.87 9.27 1.28
CA GLY A 23 -6.81 9.39 0.28
C GLY A 23 -6.46 8.08 -0.42
N CYS A 24 -6.99 6.95 0.03
CA CYS A 24 -6.69 5.62 -0.50
C CYS A 24 -7.59 5.31 -1.69
N GLN A 25 -6.97 4.90 -2.80
CA GLN A 25 -7.71 4.52 -4.00
C GLN A 25 -7.08 3.27 -4.59
N ASP A 26 -7.88 2.30 -4.95
CA ASP A 26 -7.43 1.08 -5.60
C ASP A 26 -7.94 1.08 -7.05
N ARG A 27 -7.06 0.80 -8.01
CA ARG A 27 -7.41 0.83 -9.43
C ARG A 27 -6.78 -0.32 -10.18
N GLU A 28 -7.52 -0.87 -11.13
CA GLU A 28 -6.94 -1.71 -12.18
C GLU A 28 -6.31 -0.80 -13.25
N VAL A 29 -5.06 -1.08 -13.60
CA VAL A 29 -4.26 -0.29 -14.55
C VAL A 29 -3.67 -1.25 -15.58
N ASP A 30 -3.87 -0.93 -16.87
CA ASP A 30 -3.27 -1.67 -17.97
C ASP A 30 -1.75 -1.54 -17.91
N LEU A 31 -1.01 -2.63 -18.12
CA LEU A 31 0.46 -2.60 -18.07
C LEU A 31 1.04 -1.65 -19.14
N LYS A 32 0.41 -1.59 -20.31
CA LYS A 32 0.78 -0.69 -21.42
C LYS A 32 0.72 0.80 -21.06
N ASP A 33 -0.06 1.14 -20.02
CA ASP A 33 -0.21 2.51 -19.54
C ASP A 33 0.86 2.87 -18.50
N ILE A 34 1.76 1.95 -18.14
CA ILE A 34 2.74 2.13 -17.06
C ILE A 34 4.14 2.30 -17.65
N GLU A 35 4.74 3.45 -17.39
CA GLU A 35 6.12 3.74 -17.78
C GLU A 35 6.95 4.14 -16.55
N PHE A 36 8.07 3.46 -16.33
CA PHE A 36 9.00 3.78 -15.26
C PHE A 36 9.94 4.89 -15.69
N CYS A 37 10.10 5.95 -14.89
CA CYS A 37 11.17 6.93 -15.03
C CYS A 37 12.35 6.64 -14.08
N GLY A 38 12.44 5.39 -13.61
CA GLY A 38 13.33 4.92 -12.55
C GLY A 38 12.54 4.35 -11.36
N LEU A 39 13.23 3.97 -10.28
CA LEU A 39 12.58 3.37 -9.11
C LEU A 39 11.66 4.33 -8.35
N GLY A 40 12.00 5.61 -8.32
CA GLY A 40 11.30 6.60 -7.51
C GLY A 40 10.07 7.23 -8.17
N ARG A 41 9.86 7.03 -9.47
CA ARG A 41 8.81 7.71 -10.23
C ARG A 41 8.28 6.83 -11.36
N VAL A 42 6.97 6.77 -11.46
CA VAL A 42 6.24 6.03 -12.50
C VAL A 42 5.22 6.98 -13.12
N LEU A 43 5.06 6.90 -14.44
CA LEU A 43 3.97 7.51 -15.17
C LEU A 43 2.90 6.43 -15.40
N ILE A 44 1.67 6.76 -15.06
CA ILE A 44 0.50 5.97 -15.43
C ILE A 44 -0.31 6.83 -16.40
N LYS A 45 -0.26 6.50 -17.69
CA LYS A 45 -0.59 7.41 -18.80
C LYS A 45 0.22 8.70 -18.63
N ASP A 46 -0.46 9.84 -18.50
CA ASP A 46 0.17 11.15 -18.33
C ASP A 46 0.30 11.59 -16.86
N PHE A 47 -0.03 10.70 -15.91
CA PHE A 47 -0.05 11.04 -14.48
C PHE A 47 1.15 10.46 -13.73
N GLY A 48 1.98 11.34 -13.17
CA GLY A 48 3.14 10.97 -12.37
C GLY A 48 2.81 10.59 -10.93
N VAL A 49 3.31 9.43 -10.52
CA VAL A 49 3.15 8.86 -9.17
C VAL A 49 4.48 8.37 -8.61
N TRP A 50 4.55 8.30 -7.27
CA TRP A 50 5.77 7.94 -6.54
C TRP A 50 5.58 6.63 -5.77
N PRO A 51 6.19 5.52 -6.21
CA PRO A 51 6.11 4.28 -5.46
C PRO A 51 6.82 4.40 -4.11
N THR A 52 6.17 3.93 -3.04
CA THR A 52 6.81 3.75 -1.73
C THR A 52 7.96 2.75 -1.85
N HIS A 53 8.89 2.76 -0.90
CA HIS A 53 9.99 1.78 -0.87
C HIS A 53 9.47 0.33 -0.93
N HIS A 54 8.37 0.04 -0.24
CA HIS A 54 7.74 -1.28 -0.29
C HIS A 54 7.20 -1.60 -1.69
N ALA A 55 6.51 -0.64 -2.33
CA ALA A 55 6.02 -0.80 -3.69
C ALA A 55 7.17 -1.01 -4.71
N GLN A 56 8.30 -0.32 -4.54
CA GLN A 56 9.49 -0.51 -5.37
C GLN A 56 10.03 -1.94 -5.25
N GLN A 57 10.15 -2.47 -4.04
CA GLN A 57 10.58 -3.86 -3.83
C GLN A 57 9.59 -4.86 -4.42
N GLN A 58 8.28 -4.62 -4.26
CA GLN A 58 7.24 -5.48 -4.79
C GLN A 58 7.26 -5.58 -6.31
N ILE A 59 7.45 -4.46 -7.02
CA ILE A 59 7.48 -4.47 -8.49
C ILE A 59 8.77 -5.11 -9.00
N CYS A 60 9.93 -4.81 -8.41
CA CYS A 60 11.19 -5.48 -8.75
C CYS A 60 11.09 -7.00 -8.60
N SER A 61 10.47 -7.48 -7.51
CA SER A 61 10.23 -8.91 -7.31
C SER A 61 9.35 -9.53 -8.41
N ARG A 62 8.28 -8.84 -8.82
CA ARG A 62 7.39 -9.29 -9.92
C ARG A 62 8.12 -9.35 -11.25
N LEU A 63 8.92 -8.33 -11.54
CA LEU A 63 9.75 -8.25 -12.75
C LEU A 63 11.00 -9.13 -12.69
N ARG A 64 11.23 -9.85 -11.57
CA ARG A 64 12.41 -10.68 -11.31
C ARG A 64 13.74 -9.91 -11.38
N ILE A 65 13.72 -8.63 -11.02
CA ILE A 65 14.89 -7.76 -10.96
C ILE A 65 15.41 -7.69 -9.51
N PRO A 66 16.72 -7.91 -9.26
CA PRO A 66 17.29 -7.72 -7.93
C PRO A 66 17.25 -6.25 -7.50
N TYR A 67 16.35 -5.90 -6.56
CA TYR A 67 16.14 -4.52 -6.10
C TYR A 67 17.42 -3.82 -5.63
N ASN A 68 18.24 -4.51 -4.82
CA ASN A 68 19.47 -3.93 -4.26
C ASN A 68 20.52 -3.62 -5.33
N TYR A 69 20.51 -4.36 -6.45
CA TYR A 69 21.37 -4.05 -7.59
C TYR A 69 20.82 -2.82 -8.32
N LEU A 70 19.54 -2.87 -8.73
CA LEU A 70 18.90 -1.81 -9.49
C LEU A 70 18.97 -0.45 -8.78
N ARG A 71 18.79 -0.41 -7.46
CA ARG A 71 18.87 0.84 -6.66
C ARG A 71 20.23 1.52 -6.72
N ARG A 72 21.31 0.78 -7.01
CA ARG A 72 22.67 1.32 -7.13
C ARG A 72 23.00 1.77 -8.56
N CYS A 73 22.18 1.40 -9.53
CA CYS A 73 22.37 1.81 -10.93
C CYS A 73 21.98 3.29 -11.13
N PRO A 74 22.60 3.98 -12.11
CA PRO A 74 22.14 5.28 -12.58
C PRO A 74 20.67 5.25 -13.05
N GLY A 75 19.99 6.40 -13.01
CA GLY A 75 18.57 6.51 -13.31
C GLY A 75 18.17 5.97 -14.69
N GLU A 76 18.99 6.20 -15.72
CA GLU A 76 18.77 5.69 -17.08
C GLU A 76 18.73 4.15 -17.11
N GLN A 77 19.72 3.50 -16.49
CA GLN A 77 19.74 2.03 -16.38
C GLN A 77 18.57 1.48 -15.57
N GLN A 78 18.12 2.21 -14.54
CA GLN A 78 16.92 1.81 -13.80
C GLN A 78 15.69 1.81 -14.70
N THR A 79 15.49 2.91 -15.43
CA THR A 79 14.41 3.11 -16.40
C THR A 79 14.42 1.99 -17.45
N ASP A 80 15.56 1.76 -18.09
CA ASP A 80 15.68 0.77 -19.17
C ASP A 80 15.36 -0.64 -18.68
N HIS A 81 15.93 -1.05 -17.54
CA HIS A 81 15.68 -2.37 -16.98
C HIS A 81 14.22 -2.55 -16.57
N LEU A 82 13.64 -1.58 -15.88
CA LEU A 82 12.25 -1.67 -15.42
C LEU A 82 11.29 -1.76 -16.61
N ASN A 83 11.44 -0.89 -17.61
CA ASN A 83 10.57 -0.88 -18.79
C ASN A 83 10.78 -2.11 -19.67
N TYR A 84 12.02 -2.58 -19.84
CA TYR A 84 12.30 -3.82 -20.58
C TYR A 84 11.56 -5.01 -19.97
N TRP A 85 11.66 -5.20 -18.65
CA TRP A 85 10.99 -6.32 -17.98
C TRP A 85 9.48 -6.12 -17.85
N MET A 86 9.01 -4.87 -17.76
CA MET A 86 7.58 -4.57 -17.79
C MET A 86 6.93 -5.03 -19.10
N LYS A 87 7.56 -4.74 -20.23
CA LYS A 87 7.13 -5.21 -21.56
C LYS A 87 7.10 -6.74 -21.67
N ARG A 88 8.05 -7.44 -21.02
CA ARG A 88 8.02 -8.91 -20.93
C ARG A 88 6.90 -9.43 -20.03
N GLU A 89 6.47 -8.64 -19.06
CA GLU A 89 5.36 -9.01 -18.19
C GLU A 89 4.00 -8.78 -18.86
N GLU A 90 3.89 -7.78 -19.75
CA GLU A 90 2.74 -7.57 -20.65
C GLU A 90 2.42 -8.81 -21.49
N GLU A 91 3.44 -9.56 -21.93
CA GLU A 91 3.25 -10.82 -22.66
C GLU A 91 2.49 -11.89 -21.85
N LYS A 92 2.39 -11.75 -20.52
CA LYS A 92 1.77 -12.72 -19.62
C LYS A 92 0.47 -12.23 -18.99
N ARG A 93 0.23 -10.91 -18.96
CA ARG A 93 -0.94 -10.30 -18.31
C ARG A 93 -1.21 -8.91 -18.87
N ASP A 94 -2.47 -8.52 -18.85
CA ASP A 94 -2.88 -7.21 -19.36
C ASP A 94 -2.83 -6.11 -18.30
N THR A 95 -3.07 -6.45 -17.02
CA THR A 95 -3.33 -5.44 -15.97
C THR A 95 -2.64 -5.73 -14.64
N PHE A 96 -2.34 -4.67 -13.88
CA PHE A 96 -2.05 -4.71 -12.46
C PHE A 96 -3.18 -4.07 -11.66
N PHE A 97 -3.44 -4.61 -10.47
CA PHE A 97 -4.26 -3.93 -9.48
C PHE A 97 -3.33 -3.12 -8.57
N ILE A 98 -3.44 -1.79 -8.58
CA ILE A 98 -2.52 -0.89 -7.90
C ILE A 98 -3.25 -0.16 -6.79
N ARG A 99 -2.62 -0.12 -5.61
CA ARG A 99 -3.10 0.65 -4.47
C ARG A 99 -2.39 1.97 -4.37
N PHE A 100 -3.15 3.04 -4.28
CA PHE A 100 -2.67 4.41 -4.14
C PHE A 100 -3.02 4.96 -2.76
N HIS A 101 -2.19 5.88 -2.28
CA HIS A 101 -2.56 6.86 -1.29
C HIS A 101 -2.13 8.23 -1.80
N ASN A 102 -3.10 9.07 -2.18
CA ASN A 102 -2.89 10.28 -2.95
C ASN A 102 -2.06 9.98 -4.23
N ARG A 103 -0.87 10.60 -4.38
CA ARG A 103 0.02 10.36 -5.52
C ARG A 103 1.07 9.28 -5.29
N HIS A 104 0.95 8.49 -4.23
CA HIS A 104 1.91 7.43 -3.91
C HIS A 104 1.35 6.06 -4.23
N ILE A 105 2.14 5.22 -4.92
CA ILE A 105 1.82 3.79 -5.06
C ILE A 105 2.26 3.09 -3.78
N ARG A 106 1.33 2.48 -3.06
CA ARG A 106 1.62 1.72 -1.83
C ARG A 106 1.90 0.23 -2.11
N ALA A 107 1.25 -0.34 -3.12
CA ALA A 107 1.40 -1.74 -3.46
C ALA A 107 0.93 -2.08 -4.88
N TRP A 108 1.47 -3.17 -5.42
CA TRP A 108 1.16 -3.76 -6.71
C TRP A 108 0.57 -5.15 -6.49
N PHE A 109 -0.56 -5.48 -7.09
CA PHE A 109 -1.23 -6.77 -6.96
C PHE A 109 -1.63 -7.36 -8.31
N THR A 110 -1.94 -8.66 -8.27
CA THR A 110 -2.65 -9.35 -9.35
C THR A 110 -4.13 -9.44 -8.99
N LYS A 111 -5.00 -9.70 -9.98
CA LYS A 111 -6.46 -9.77 -9.79
C LYS A 111 -6.95 -10.77 -8.72
N ARG A 112 -6.08 -11.67 -8.25
CA ARG A 112 -6.43 -12.68 -7.23
C ARG A 112 -6.50 -12.12 -5.80
N TYR A 113 -6.13 -10.84 -5.60
CA TYR A 113 -6.11 -10.23 -4.28
C TYR A 113 -7.44 -9.55 -3.96
N VAL A 114 -8.10 -9.98 -2.87
CA VAL A 114 -9.26 -9.29 -2.31
C VAL A 114 -8.76 -8.29 -1.26
N PRO A 115 -8.97 -6.98 -1.46
CA PRO A 115 -8.54 -5.96 -0.51
C PRO A 115 -9.34 -6.07 0.78
N LEU A 116 -8.68 -6.41 1.90
CA LEU A 116 -9.24 -6.24 3.24
C LEU A 116 -8.90 -4.84 3.75
N ASP A 117 -9.92 -4.05 4.08
CA ASP A 117 -9.77 -2.69 4.62
C ASP A 117 -9.72 -2.75 6.16
N ASN A 118 -8.81 -1.96 6.74
CA ASN A 118 -8.70 -1.79 8.18
C ASN A 118 -9.98 -1.21 8.78
N THR A 119 -10.72 -0.36 8.05
CA THR A 119 -12.00 0.18 8.50
C THR A 119 -13.01 -0.94 8.76
N LEU A 120 -13.11 -1.93 7.86
CA LEU A 120 -13.98 -3.10 8.02
C LEU A 120 -13.62 -3.93 9.25
N ILE A 121 -12.32 -4.15 9.49
CA ILE A 121 -11.84 -4.87 10.67
C ILE A 121 -12.21 -4.10 11.94
N LEU A 122 -11.98 -2.78 11.97
CA LEU A 122 -12.28 -1.93 13.12
C LEU A 122 -13.78 -1.87 13.41
N ASP A 123 -14.63 -1.77 12.39
CA ASP A 123 -16.08 -1.79 12.54
C ASP A 123 -16.54 -3.12 13.18
N LYS A 124 -15.98 -4.26 12.74
CA LYS A 124 -16.25 -5.58 13.36
C LYS A 124 -15.75 -5.70 14.80
N LEU A 125 -14.61 -5.10 15.13
CA LEU A 125 -14.10 -5.06 16.49
C LEU A 125 -14.96 -4.16 17.40
N ILE A 126 -15.47 -3.05 16.88
CA ILE A 126 -16.40 -2.16 17.58
C ILE A 126 -17.74 -2.88 17.84
N GLU A 127 -18.27 -3.62 16.86
CA GLU A 127 -19.46 -4.45 17.04
C GLU A 127 -19.30 -5.45 18.20
N HIS A 128 -18.10 -6.04 18.35
CA HIS A 128 -17.83 -7.07 19.36
C HIS A 128 -17.47 -6.51 20.75
N TYR A 129 -16.59 -5.51 20.84
CA TYR A 129 -16.07 -4.99 22.10
C TYR A 129 -16.73 -3.67 22.56
N GLY A 130 -17.48 -3.01 21.69
CA GLY A 130 -18.05 -1.69 21.90
C GLY A 130 -17.08 -0.55 21.55
N PRO A 131 -17.61 0.63 21.16
CA PRO A 131 -16.80 1.76 20.66
C PRO A 131 -15.81 2.32 21.70
N GLY A 132 -16.20 2.30 22.99
CA GLY A 132 -15.38 2.81 24.10
C GLY A 132 -14.24 1.88 24.55
N GLN A 133 -14.07 0.71 23.92
CA GLN A 133 -13.01 -0.23 24.25
C GLN A 133 -11.64 0.44 24.11
N ARG A 134 -10.84 0.41 25.19
CA ARG A 134 -9.51 1.03 25.20
C ARG A 134 -8.54 0.20 24.37
N CYS A 135 -7.74 0.88 23.57
CA CYS A 135 -6.72 0.26 22.73
C CYS A 135 -5.47 1.16 22.61
N SER A 136 -4.41 0.61 22.04
CA SER A 136 -3.31 1.39 21.48
C SER A 136 -3.04 0.91 20.06
N VAL A 137 -2.70 1.84 19.17
CA VAL A 137 -2.47 1.52 17.76
C VAL A 137 -1.15 2.13 17.28
N LYS A 138 -0.41 1.34 16.51
CA LYS A 138 0.76 1.77 15.75
C LYS A 138 0.49 1.46 14.30
N TRP A 139 0.52 2.44 13.42
CA TRP A 139 0.27 2.16 12.01
C TRP A 139 1.04 3.08 11.07
N ASP A 140 1.25 2.56 9.87
CA ASP A 140 1.88 3.28 8.76
C ASP A 140 1.21 2.90 7.44
N ASP A 141 1.83 3.28 6.32
CA ASP A 141 1.32 3.01 4.98
C ASP A 141 1.30 1.51 4.62
N ASN A 142 1.97 0.65 5.41
CA ASN A 142 2.12 -0.77 5.16
C ASN A 142 1.26 -1.64 6.09
N PHE A 143 1.24 -1.36 7.39
CA PHE A 143 0.51 -2.18 8.36
C PHE A 143 -0.05 -1.38 9.54
N MET A 144 -1.07 -1.95 10.18
CA MET A 144 -1.66 -1.46 11.44
C MET A 144 -1.52 -2.54 12.50
N ASN A 145 -0.82 -2.22 13.59
CA ASN A 145 -0.73 -3.02 14.80
C ASN A 145 -1.66 -2.44 15.86
N LEU A 146 -2.76 -3.14 16.11
CA LEU A 146 -3.76 -2.78 17.11
C LEU A 146 -3.62 -3.67 18.34
N PHE A 147 -3.50 -3.04 19.51
CA PHE A 147 -3.47 -3.72 20.81
C PHE A 147 -4.74 -3.36 21.56
N ILE A 148 -5.64 -4.32 21.72
CA ILE A 148 -6.85 -4.19 22.53
C ILE A 148 -6.48 -4.49 23.97
N ARG A 149 -6.79 -3.57 24.90
CA ARG A 149 -6.62 -3.86 26.33
C ARG A 149 -7.73 -4.79 26.78
N GLU A 150 -7.41 -5.88 27.46
CA GLU A 150 -8.44 -6.69 28.08
C GLU A 150 -9.24 -5.84 29.07
N ARG A 151 -10.54 -6.09 29.10
CA ARG A 151 -11.41 -5.52 30.13
C ARG A 151 -11.06 -6.26 31.42
N ASN A 152 -10.24 -5.66 32.28
CA ASN A 152 -9.95 -6.24 33.59
C ASN A 152 -11.28 -6.46 34.33
N GLY A 153 -11.65 -7.73 34.54
CA GLY A 153 -12.65 -8.16 35.52
C GLY A 153 -13.86 -8.89 34.94
N VAL A 154 -13.84 -10.22 35.00
CA VAL A 154 -14.44 -10.93 36.15
C VAL A 154 -13.37 -11.80 36.79
#